data_AF-A0A3D5YHR2-F1
#
_entry.id   AF-A0A3D5YHR2-F1
#
_cell.length_a   1.000
_cell.length_b   1.000
_cell.length_c   1.000
_cell.angle_alpha   90.00
_cell.angle_beta   90.00
_cell.angle_gamma   90.00
#
_symmetry.space_group_name_H-M   'P 1'
#
loop_
_entity.id
_entity.type
_entity.pdbx_description
1 polymer ?
#
loop_
_entity_poly.entity_id
_entity_poly.type
_entity_poly.pdbx_seq_one_letter_code
_entity_poly.pdbx_strand_id
1 'polypeptide(L)' 'MKTIVITSGYFNPIHPGHIECLELCKELGDELRVIVNSDKQVKDKTGKQEVFQDENFRMRVTSSIKPVDKVVLSVDQD' A
#
# COMPACT_ATOMS: atom_id res chain seq x y z
N MET A 1 -19.24 -11.10 13.71
CA MET A 1 -17.76 -11.06 13.68
C MET A 1 -17.36 -10.02 12.66
N LYS A 2 -16.30 -9.24 12.91
CA LYS A 2 -15.80 -8.23 11.95
C LYS A 2 -14.76 -8.89 11.03
N THR A 3 -14.91 -8.76 9.72
CA THR A 3 -13.98 -9.28 8.72
C THR A 3 -12.97 -8.19 8.35
N ILE A 4 -11.67 -8.49 8.50
CA ILE A 4 -10.57 -7.59 8.15
C ILE A 4 -9.91 -8.12 6.89
N VAL A 5 -9.85 -7.28 5.85
CA VAL A 5 -9.17 -7.52 4.59
C VAL A 5 -7.79 -6.88 4.65
N ILE A 6 -6.78 -7.59 4.17
CA ILE A 6 -5.39 -7.11 4.12
C ILE A 6 -4.88 -7.23 2.68
N THR A 7 -4.29 -6.17 2.17
CA THR A 7 -3.54 -6.18 0.92
C THR A 7 -2.22 -5.44 1.09
N SER A 8 -1.30 -5.61 0.14
CA SER A 8 0.01 -4.96 0.16
C SER A 8 0.41 -4.46 -1.22
N GLY A 9 1.24 -3.41 -1.27
CA GLY A 9 1.73 -2.90 -2.54
C GLY A 9 2.82 -1.86 -2.43
N TYR A 10 3.51 -1.66 -3.55
CA TYR A 10 4.54 -0.64 -3.71
C TYR A 10 3.93 0.74 -3.92
N PHE A 11 2.85 0.88 -4.70
CA PHE A 11 2.15 2.16 -4.95
C PHE A 11 3.08 3.29 -5.42
N ASN A 12 4.03 2.99 -6.32
CA ASN A 12 5.06 3.93 -6.79
C ASN A 12 5.14 3.98 -8.35
N PRO A 13 4.47 4.94 -9.02
CA PRO A 13 3.48 5.86 -8.48
C PRO A 13 2.10 5.22 -8.37
N ILE A 14 1.24 5.82 -7.54
CA ILE A 14 -0.17 5.45 -7.50
C ILE A 14 -0.87 5.85 -8.81
N HIS A 15 -1.85 5.05 -9.23
CA HIS A 15 -2.59 5.24 -10.49
C HIS A 15 -3.99 4.62 -10.36
N PRO A 16 -4.93 4.87 -11.29
CA PRO A 16 -6.32 4.43 -11.17
C PRO A 16 -6.50 2.93 -10.88
N GLY A 17 -5.69 2.05 -11.50
CA GLY A 17 -5.76 0.61 -11.22
C GLY A 17 -5.49 0.22 -9.76
N HIS A 18 -4.68 0.98 -9.02
CA HIS A 18 -4.51 0.75 -7.58
C HIS A 18 -5.76 1.16 -6.80
N ILE A 19 -6.43 2.24 -7.21
CA ILE A 19 -7.65 2.72 -6.57
C ILE A 19 -8.76 1.68 -6.74
N GLU A 20 -8.98 1.21 -7.98
CA GLU A 20 -9.94 0.17 -8.30
C GLU A 20 -9.67 -1.11 -7.50
N CYS A 21 -8.39 -1.53 -7.41
CA CYS A 21 -8.02 -2.69 -6.60
C CYS A 21 -8.37 -2.50 -5.11
N LEU A 22 -8.12 -1.32 -4.53
CA LEU A 22 -8.45 -1.03 -3.13
C LEU A 22 -9.97 -0.96 -2.89
N GLU A 23 -10.74 -0.44 -3.85
CA GLU A 23 -12.20 -0.44 -3.81
C GLU A 23 -12.74 -1.88 -3.79
N LEU A 24 -12.27 -2.73 -4.72
CA LEU A 24 -12.62 -4.15 -4.75
C LEU A 24 -12.19 -4.90 -3.47
N CYS A 25 -11.02 -4.58 -2.89
CA CYS A 25 -10.61 -5.17 -1.62
C CYS A 25 -11.57 -4.81 -0.48
N LYS A 26 -12.06 -3.56 -0.43
CA LYS A 26 -12.97 -3.11 0.62
C LYS A 26 -14.33 -3.81 0.55
N GLU A 27 -14.78 -4.23 -0.63
CA GLU A 27 -16.03 -4.99 -0.80
C GLU A 27 -15.98 -6.38 -0.15
N LEU A 28 -14.78 -6.91 0.16
CA LEU A 28 -14.59 -8.24 0.74
C LEU A 28 -14.71 -8.28 2.27
N GLY A 29 -14.88 -7.15 2.95
CA GLY A 29 -15.00 -7.12 4.41
C GLY A 29 -15.32 -5.76 5.02
N ASP A 30 -15.29 -5.69 6.34
CA ASP A 30 -15.69 -4.50 7.08
C ASP A 30 -14.56 -3.45 7.19
N GLU A 31 -13.30 -3.89 7.13
CA GLU A 31 -12.11 -3.05 7.29
C GLU A 31 -11.01 -3.48 6.32
N LEU A 32 -10.44 -2.52 5.59
CA LEU A 32 -9.30 -2.70 4.70
C LEU A 32 -8.05 -2.10 5.35
N ARG A 33 -7.05 -2.97 5.58
CA ARG A 33 -5.71 -2.57 5.99
C ARG A 33 -4.74 -2.75 4.83
N VAL A 34 -3.97 -1.72 4.53
CA VAL A 34 -3.00 -1.73 3.44
C VAL A 34 -1.58 -1.70 4.00
N ILE A 35 -0.76 -2.64 3.56
CA ILE A 35 0.67 -2.64 3.85
C ILE A 35 1.39 -1.96 2.68
N VAL A 36 2.15 -0.90 2.96
CA VAL A 36 3.00 -0.24 1.96
C VAL A 36 4.40 -0.83 2.06
N ASN A 37 4.95 -1.32 0.95
CA ASN A 37 6.32 -1.83 0.92
C ASN A 37 7.33 -0.71 1.20
N SER A 38 8.40 -1.01 1.92
CA SER A 38 9.43 -0.02 2.29
C SER A 38 10.27 0.40 1.08
N ASP A 39 10.99 1.51 1.22
CA ASP A 39 11.92 1.96 0.17
C ASP A 39 13.05 0.96 -0.06
N LYS A 40 13.49 0.26 0.99
CA LYS A 40 14.42 -0.87 0.86
C LYS A 40 13.86 -1.93 -0.09
N GLN A 41 12.63 -2.39 0.13
CA GLN A 41 11.99 -3.40 -0.72
C GLN A 41 11.81 -2.91 -2.18
N VAL A 42 11.54 -1.62 -2.39
CA VAL A 42 11.48 -1.05 -3.76
C VAL A 42 12.85 -1.18 -4.45
N LYS A 43 13.93 -0.81 -3.75
CA LYS A 43 15.29 -0.86 -4.27
C LYS A 43 15.71 -2.30 -4.56
N ASP A 44 15.44 -3.22 -3.63
CA ASP A 44 15.75 -4.64 -3.75
C ASP A 44 15.01 -5.27 -4.95
N LYS A 45 13.73 -4.96 -5.13
CA LYS A 45 12.92 -5.49 -6.24
C LYS A 45 13.30 -4.91 -7.61
N THR A 46 13.65 -3.62 -7.68
CA THR A 46 13.84 -2.92 -8.96
C THR A 46 15.30 -2.77 -9.36
N GLY A 47 16.25 -2.97 -8.44
CA GLY A 47 17.67 -2.68 -8.63
C GLY A 47 18.00 -1.18 -8.73
N LYS A 48 17.02 -0.29 -8.53
CA LYS A 48 17.23 1.16 -8.60
C LYS A 48 17.74 1.69 -7.26
N GLN A 49 18.64 2.68 -7.31
CA GLN A 49 19.12 3.35 -6.09
C GLN A 49 18.13 4.38 -5.54
N GLU A 50 17.31 4.96 -6.43
CA GLU A 50 16.33 5.99 -6.08
C GLU A 50 14.91 5.46 -6.17
N VAL A 51 14.09 5.90 -5.20
CA VAL A 51 12.65 5.65 -5.16
C VAL A 51 11.96 6.94 -5.55
N PHE A 52 11.17 6.90 -6.63
CA PHE A 52 10.47 8.10 -7.13
C PHE A 52 9.56 8.75 -6.09
N GLN A 53 8.74 7.97 -5.40
CA GLN A 53 7.95 8.39 -4.24
C GLN A 53 8.39 7.58 -3.03
N ASP A 54 9.01 8.22 -2.05
CA ASP A 54 9.48 7.56 -0.83
C ASP A 54 8.33 6.93 -0.03
N GLU A 55 8.68 6.08 0.92
CA GLU A 55 7.70 5.34 1.71
C GLU A 55 6.75 6.24 2.49
N ASN A 56 7.21 7.41 2.96
CA ASN A 56 6.38 8.36 3.68
C ASN A 56 5.33 9.01 2.76
N PHE A 57 5.73 9.38 1.54
CA PHE A 57 4.85 9.89 0.51
C PHE A 57 3.77 8.85 0.20
N ARG A 58 4.18 7.60 -0.05
CA ARG A 58 3.28 6.51 -0.43
C ARG A 58 2.33 6.16 0.71
N MET A 59 2.83 6.08 1.95
CA MET A 59 2.00 5.93 3.15
C MET A 59 0.93 7.03 3.25
N ARG A 60 1.32 8.30 3.06
CA ARG A 60 0.40 9.43 3.14
C ARG A 60 -0.67 9.39 2.05
N VAL A 61 -0.29 9.16 0.80
CA VAL A 61 -1.24 9.08 -0.31
C VAL A 61 -2.19 7.90 -0.13
N THR A 62 -1.67 6.71 0.17
CA THR A 62 -2.51 5.51 0.40
C THR A 62 -3.47 5.72 1.56
N SER A 63 -3.04 6.37 2.65
CA SER A 63 -3.93 6.66 3.80
C SER A 63 -5.05 7.66 3.49
N SER A 64 -4.92 8.40 2.39
CA SER A 64 -5.91 9.40 1.95
C SER A 64 -6.93 8.80 0.97
N ILE A 65 -6.77 7.53 0.58
CA ILE A 65 -7.69 6.84 -0.33
C ILE A 65 -8.89 6.33 0.45
N LYS A 66 -10.08 6.76 0.05
CA LYS A 66 -11.36 6.53 0.75
C LYS A 66 -11.61 5.08 1.24
N PRO A 67 -11.41 4.01 0.44
CA PRO A 67 -11.63 2.64 0.90
C PRO A 67 -10.65 2.14 1.98
N VAL A 68 -9.53 2.84 2.22
CA VAL A 68 -8.46 2.39 3.13
C VAL A 68 -8.72 2.86 4.56
N ASP A 69 -8.90 1.92 5.49
CA ASP A 69 -9.15 2.24 6.91
C ASP A 69 -7.85 2.39 7.71
N LYS A 70 -6.79 1.65 7.35
CA LYS A 70 -5.49 1.72 8.02
C LYS A 70 -4.36 1.42 7.05
N VAL A 71 -3.27 2.17 7.18
CA VAL A 71 -2.03 1.92 6.44
C VAL A 71 -0.91 1.57 7.42
N VAL A 72 -0.08 0.59 7.05
CA VAL A 72 1.07 0.15 7.83
C VAL A 72 2.28 0.05 6.90
N LEU A 73 3.43 0.53 7.35
CA LEU A 73 4.68 0.34 6.63
C LEU A 73 5.17 -1.10 6.83
N SER A 74 5.62 -1.74 5.76
CA SER A 74 6.29 -3.04 5.85
C SER A 74 7.59 -2.91 6.64
N VAL A 75 7.74 -3.75 7.66
CA VAL A 75 8.96 -3.85 8.48
C VAL A 75 9.91 -4.95 8.01
N ASP A 76 9.48 -5.72 7.01
CA ASP A 76 10.23 -6.85 6.46
C ASP A 76 11.54 -6.37 5.83
N GLN A 77 12.60 -7.16 6.06
CA GLN A 77 13.97 -6.88 5.64
C GLN A 77 14.49 -7.89 4.62
N ASP A 78 13.78 -9.00 4.42
CA ASP A 78 14.16 -10.13 3.60
C ASP A 78 13.71 -9.97 2.13
#